data_AF-A0A1C6SZZ1-F1
#
_entry.id   AF-A0A1C6SZZ1-F1
#
_cell.length_a   1.000
_cell.length_b   1.000
_cell.length_c   1.000
_cell.angle_alpha   90.00
_cell.angle_beta   90.00
_cell.angle_gamma   90.00
#
_symmetry.space_group_name_H-M   'P 1'
#
loop_
_entity.id
_entity.type
_entity.pdbx_description
1 polymer ?
#
loop_
_entity_poly.entity_id
_entity_poly.type
_entity_poly.pdbx_seq_one_letter_code
_entity_poly.pdbx_strand_id
1 'polypeptide(L)'
;MIRRQLLRTAGAVLAAVLAATGVQVATGSPASAARTVYYDASRAGEFRSTFDQAAQIWNGRVSNVRLVPRSPGNITIYVDSGWPRAQVYSLGSGRIWMGMTAVNQGYNRTRIATHEFGHILGLPDRRTGLCSDLMSGSSAPVSCTNANPSDAEASRVNQLFAGSAAAADVAGTYEEVTPFVVGGRPATENYPWMVYTSGCTGTLIKANWVVTAKHCPTPSSVRVGSVNRTSGGTVVRVIRAVNNPTIDVKLMQLASSVSYAPASIPTTSGAVGTATRIIGWGQTCAPRGCGSAPTVAHELDTSIVSDTRCLGINGRYEICTNNTNGNSGACYGDSGGPQVRRINGVWHLIGATSRAGNNNSTCATGPSIYGDLPSIRTWINSQVGGLPAAAV
;
A
#
# COMPACT_ATOMS: atom_id res chain seq x y z
N MET A 1 -21.37 86.22 19.61
CA MET A 1 -19.93 86.44 19.37
C MET A 1 -19.57 85.80 18.05
N ILE A 2 -19.06 86.61 17.15
CA ILE A 2 -18.58 86.25 15.80
C ILE A 2 -17.28 85.44 15.95
N ARG A 3 -17.00 84.59 14.94
CA ARG A 3 -15.70 84.32 14.27
C ARG A 3 -15.18 82.86 14.29
N ARG A 4 -14.83 82.44 13.06
CA ARG A 4 -13.79 81.48 12.60
C ARG A 4 -14.33 80.12 12.12
N GLN A 5 -14.76 80.00 10.86
CA GLN A 5 -13.97 79.81 9.62
C GLN A 5 -13.13 78.52 9.54
N LEU A 6 -13.50 77.74 8.51
CA LEU A 6 -12.66 76.97 7.60
C LEU A 6 -12.13 75.61 8.07
N LEU A 7 -12.68 74.55 7.46
CA LEU A 7 -11.91 73.63 6.62
C LEU A 7 -12.84 72.85 5.65
N ARG A 8 -12.72 73.23 4.37
CA ARG A 8 -12.66 72.38 3.16
C ARG A 8 -13.83 71.42 2.88
N THR A 9 -14.78 71.82 2.04
CA THR A 9 -14.83 71.63 0.56
C THR A 9 -14.92 70.19 0.08
N ALA A 10 -16.06 69.91 -0.55
CA ALA A 10 -16.28 69.10 -1.75
C ALA A 10 -16.01 67.58 -1.65
N GLY A 11 -16.81 66.70 -2.23
CA GLY A 11 -17.99 66.90 -3.04
C GLY A 11 -18.62 65.54 -3.31
N ALA A 12 -19.93 65.54 -3.45
CA ALA A 12 -20.70 64.42 -3.93
C ALA A 12 -20.34 64.18 -5.41
N VAL A 13 -19.44 63.23 -5.69
CA VAL A 13 -19.37 62.47 -6.95
C VAL A 13 -18.66 61.14 -6.66
N LEU A 14 -19.40 60.06 -6.42
CA LEU A 14 -19.16 58.71 -6.97
C LEU A 14 -20.24 57.72 -6.50
N ALA A 15 -21.48 57.94 -6.95
CA ALA A 15 -22.36 56.80 -7.20
C ALA A 15 -21.94 56.21 -8.55
N ALA A 16 -21.80 54.88 -8.59
CA ALA A 16 -21.26 54.06 -9.69
C ALA A 16 -19.73 53.88 -9.68
N VAL A 17 -19.28 52.83 -8.98
CA VAL A 17 -18.38 51.75 -9.45
C VAL A 17 -18.04 50.93 -8.20
N LEU A 18 -18.80 49.87 -7.96
CA LEU A 18 -18.38 48.65 -7.23
C LEU A 18 -19.47 47.58 -7.37
N ALA A 19 -19.86 47.32 -8.63
CA ALA A 19 -20.43 46.05 -9.03
C ALA A 19 -19.27 45.16 -9.52
N ALA A 20 -18.44 44.67 -8.59
CA ALA A 20 -17.43 43.64 -8.87
C ALA A 20 -16.81 43.04 -7.60
N THR A 21 -17.57 42.82 -6.53
CA THR A 21 -17.18 41.88 -5.48
C THR A 21 -18.41 41.09 -5.05
N GLY A 22 -18.75 40.08 -5.85
CA GLY A 22 -19.68 39.04 -5.46
C GLY A 22 -19.09 38.22 -4.32
N VAL A 23 -19.08 38.77 -3.11
CA VAL A 23 -18.94 37.98 -1.89
C VAL A 23 -20.31 37.43 -1.60
N GLN A 24 -20.63 36.29 -2.23
CA GLN A 24 -21.70 35.45 -1.74
C GLN A 24 -21.27 34.95 -0.36
N VAL A 25 -21.91 35.47 0.68
CA VAL A 25 -21.85 34.85 2.00
C VAL A 25 -22.49 33.48 1.82
N ALA A 26 -21.66 32.44 1.76
CA ALA A 26 -22.11 31.07 1.67
C ALA A 26 -22.91 30.75 2.95
N THR A 27 -24.23 30.83 2.86
CA THR A 27 -25.12 30.22 3.84
C THR A 27 -24.80 28.73 3.84
N GLY A 28 -24.24 28.23 4.94
CA GLY A 28 -23.79 26.86 5.05
C GLY A 28 -24.88 25.89 4.59
N SER A 29 -24.49 24.96 3.71
CA SER A 29 -25.34 23.86 3.28
C SER A 29 -25.94 23.16 4.52
N PRO A 30 -27.22 22.73 4.47
CA PRO A 30 -27.80 21.97 5.57
C PRO A 30 -26.91 20.77 5.89
N ALA A 31 -26.60 20.56 7.17
CA ALA A 31 -25.79 19.44 7.61
C ALA A 31 -26.38 18.15 7.04
N SER A 32 -25.63 17.47 6.17
CA SER A 32 -26.05 16.18 5.61
C SER A 32 -26.35 15.24 6.79
N ALA A 33 -27.53 14.64 6.80
CA ALA A 33 -27.88 13.66 7.81
C ALA A 33 -26.83 12.53 7.84
N ALA A 34 -26.45 12.07 9.03
CA ALA A 34 -25.46 11.02 9.19
C ALA A 34 -25.85 9.76 8.39
N ARG A 35 -24.93 9.23 7.59
CA ARG A 35 -25.18 7.99 6.83
C ARG A 35 -25.38 6.84 7.81
N THR A 36 -26.51 6.14 7.72
CA THR A 36 -26.72 4.93 8.53
C THR A 36 -26.04 3.74 7.88
N VAL A 37 -25.26 3.00 8.66
CA VAL A 37 -24.61 1.75 8.27
C VAL A 37 -25.13 0.65 9.19
N TYR A 38 -25.73 -0.38 8.61
CA TYR A 38 -26.31 -1.47 9.36
C TYR A 38 -25.30 -2.59 9.61
N TYR A 39 -25.24 -3.14 10.83
CA TYR A 39 -24.42 -4.31 11.14
C TYR A 39 -25.25 -5.48 11.66
N ASP A 40 -24.92 -6.67 11.19
CA ASP A 40 -25.56 -7.93 11.56
C ASP A 40 -24.64 -8.72 12.50
N ALA A 41 -24.97 -8.70 13.78
CA ALA A 41 -24.29 -9.45 14.83
C ALA A 41 -24.95 -10.81 15.15
N SER A 42 -25.89 -11.30 14.33
CA SER A 42 -26.58 -12.58 14.57
C SER A 42 -25.63 -13.79 14.60
N ARG A 43 -24.45 -13.67 13.97
CA ARG A 43 -23.41 -14.72 13.89
C ARG A 43 -22.18 -14.40 14.77
N ALA A 44 -22.26 -13.40 15.64
CA ALA A 44 -21.16 -12.98 16.51
C ALA A 44 -21.02 -13.82 17.81
N GLY A 45 -21.89 -14.83 18.01
CA GLY A 45 -21.84 -15.71 19.19
C GLY A 45 -21.88 -14.92 20.50
N GLU A 46 -20.97 -15.24 21.43
CA GLU A 46 -20.84 -14.55 22.72
C GLU A 46 -20.41 -13.08 22.60
N PHE A 47 -19.91 -12.64 21.44
CA PHE A 47 -19.36 -11.30 21.25
C PHE A 47 -20.39 -10.26 20.79
N ARG A 48 -21.67 -10.62 20.70
CA ARG A 48 -22.74 -9.69 20.26
C ARG A 48 -22.74 -8.38 21.04
N SER A 49 -22.73 -8.44 22.38
CA SER A 49 -22.70 -7.25 23.24
C SER A 49 -21.39 -6.44 23.08
N THR A 50 -20.28 -7.12 22.80
CA THR A 50 -18.98 -6.50 22.51
C THR A 50 -19.08 -5.61 21.25
N PHE A 51 -19.71 -6.10 20.19
CA PHE A 51 -19.91 -5.32 18.96
C PHE A 51 -20.95 -4.22 19.12
N ASP A 52 -21.99 -4.43 19.91
CA ASP A 52 -22.95 -3.37 20.25
C ASP A 52 -22.25 -2.21 20.99
N GLN A 53 -21.36 -2.52 21.93
CA GLN A 53 -20.54 -1.53 22.63
C GLN A 53 -19.57 -0.82 21.67
N ALA A 54 -18.90 -1.54 20.79
CA ALA A 54 -17.99 -0.98 19.79
C ALA A 54 -18.70 -0.01 18.83
N ALA A 55 -19.92 -0.36 18.40
CA ALA A 55 -20.75 0.50 17.58
C ALA A 55 -21.15 1.79 18.33
N GLN A 56 -21.47 1.69 19.62
CA GLN A 56 -21.75 2.86 20.47
C GLN A 56 -20.54 3.77 20.63
N ILE A 57 -19.33 3.21 20.79
CA ILE A 57 -18.09 4.00 20.85
C ILE A 57 -17.93 4.81 19.57
N TRP A 58 -18.03 4.20 18.39
CA TRP A 58 -17.98 4.95 17.12
C TRP A 58 -19.09 6.00 17.04
N ASN A 59 -20.34 5.65 17.31
CA ASN A 59 -21.47 6.58 17.29
C ASN A 59 -21.30 7.79 18.23
N GLY A 60 -20.55 7.65 19.31
CA GLY A 60 -20.23 8.75 20.22
C GLY A 60 -19.05 9.62 19.78
N ARG A 61 -18.26 9.18 18.79
CA ARG A 61 -17.02 9.84 18.34
C ARG A 61 -17.14 10.48 16.95
N VAL A 62 -18.10 10.03 16.13
CA VAL A 62 -18.29 10.54 14.76
C VAL A 62 -19.71 11.07 14.57
N SER A 63 -19.87 12.05 13.68
CA SER A 63 -21.13 12.75 13.40
C SER A 63 -21.74 12.40 12.05
N ASN A 64 -20.92 11.95 11.08
CA ASN A 64 -21.37 11.78 9.69
C ASN A 64 -21.77 10.34 9.34
N VAL A 65 -21.60 9.39 10.26
CA VAL A 65 -22.03 7.99 10.11
C VAL A 65 -22.59 7.46 11.41
N ARG A 66 -23.60 6.57 11.32
CA ARG A 66 -24.20 5.91 12.48
C ARG A 66 -24.30 4.40 12.24
N LEU A 67 -23.68 3.62 13.12
CA LEU A 67 -23.76 2.17 13.15
C LEU A 67 -25.03 1.72 13.89
N VAL A 68 -25.85 0.90 13.25
CA VAL A 68 -27.14 0.43 13.80
C VAL A 68 -27.29 -1.09 13.61
N PRO A 69 -27.66 -1.85 14.66
CA PRO A 69 -27.84 -3.30 14.52
C PRO A 69 -29.06 -3.61 13.64
N ARG A 70 -28.88 -4.51 12.65
CA ARG A 70 -29.95 -5.04 11.78
C ARG A 70 -29.48 -6.31 11.08
N SER A 71 -30.38 -7.27 10.89
CA SER A 71 -30.14 -8.47 10.08
C SER A 71 -31.13 -8.54 8.91
N PRO A 72 -30.67 -8.62 7.64
CA PRO A 72 -29.28 -8.47 7.22
C PRO A 72 -28.80 -7.01 7.35
N GLY A 73 -27.49 -6.83 7.57
CA GLY A 73 -26.82 -5.54 7.62
C GLY A 73 -25.82 -5.36 6.47
N ASN A 74 -25.34 -4.13 6.25
CA ASN A 74 -24.22 -3.84 5.35
C ASN A 74 -22.91 -4.49 5.83
N ILE A 75 -22.81 -4.76 7.13
CA ILE A 75 -21.71 -5.43 7.80
C ILE A 75 -22.23 -6.75 8.35
N THR A 76 -21.54 -7.87 8.12
CA THR A 76 -21.86 -9.15 8.79
C THR A 76 -20.73 -9.58 9.70
N ILE A 77 -21.06 -9.94 10.94
CA ILE A 77 -20.08 -10.24 11.98
C ILE A 77 -20.09 -11.74 12.29
N TYR A 78 -18.91 -12.36 12.25
CA TYR A 78 -18.67 -13.78 12.50
C TYR A 78 -17.74 -13.97 13.69
N VAL A 79 -17.68 -15.20 14.21
CA VAL A 79 -16.60 -15.67 15.09
C VAL A 79 -15.70 -16.61 14.29
N ASP A 80 -14.40 -16.52 14.51
CA ASP A 80 -13.39 -17.28 13.78
C ASP A 80 -12.29 -17.77 14.74
N SER A 81 -11.71 -18.94 14.47
CA SER A 81 -10.64 -19.48 15.29
C SER A 81 -9.29 -18.78 15.08
N GLY A 82 -9.13 -17.99 14.01
CA GLY A 82 -7.91 -17.25 13.68
C GLY A 82 -7.81 -15.88 14.34
N TRP A 83 -7.04 -14.98 13.73
CA TRP A 83 -6.93 -13.58 14.17
C TRP A 83 -8.13 -12.73 13.73
N PRO A 84 -8.50 -11.68 14.50
CA PRO A 84 -9.52 -10.74 14.10
C PRO A 84 -9.16 -10.06 12.79
N ARG A 85 -10.18 -9.83 11.95
CA ARG A 85 -10.03 -9.17 10.65
C ARG A 85 -11.34 -8.56 10.18
N ALA A 86 -11.24 -7.50 9.38
CA ALA A 86 -12.33 -6.89 8.65
C ALA A 86 -12.07 -6.96 7.15
N GLN A 87 -12.98 -7.59 6.40
CA GLN A 87 -12.99 -7.55 4.95
C GLN A 87 -13.92 -6.41 4.50
N VAL A 88 -13.35 -5.32 4.01
CA VAL A 88 -14.09 -4.17 3.51
C VAL A 88 -14.50 -4.44 2.06
N TYR A 89 -15.80 -4.30 1.75
CA TYR A 89 -16.30 -4.35 0.37
C TYR A 89 -16.43 -2.96 -0.25
N SER A 90 -16.81 -1.98 0.57
CA SER A 90 -16.89 -0.57 0.23
C SER A 90 -16.99 0.22 1.54
N LEU A 91 -16.88 1.55 1.48
CA LEU A 91 -17.00 2.39 2.66
C LEU A 91 -18.34 2.16 3.38
N GLY A 92 -18.28 1.62 4.61
CA GLY A 92 -19.44 1.26 5.42
C GLY A 92 -20.05 -0.12 5.11
N SER A 93 -19.36 -1.01 4.37
CA SER A 93 -19.85 -2.36 4.09
C SER A 93 -18.73 -3.39 4.09
N GLY A 94 -19.01 -4.59 4.59
CA GLY A 94 -18.01 -5.65 4.64
C GLY A 94 -18.39 -6.80 5.57
N ARG A 95 -17.39 -7.56 5.97
CA ARG A 95 -17.50 -8.61 7.00
C ARG A 95 -16.47 -8.37 8.08
N ILE A 96 -16.81 -8.70 9.31
CA ILE A 96 -15.90 -8.70 10.45
C ILE A 96 -15.85 -10.11 11.02
N TRP A 97 -14.67 -10.60 11.35
CA TRP A 97 -14.48 -11.81 12.13
C TRP A 97 -13.85 -11.45 13.46
N MET A 98 -14.55 -11.78 14.54
CA MET A 98 -13.96 -11.81 15.86
C MET A 98 -13.05 -13.04 15.94
N GLY A 99 -11.74 -12.81 15.90
CA GLY A 99 -10.75 -13.88 15.95
C GLY A 99 -10.39 -14.28 17.37
N MET A 100 -10.54 -15.56 17.68
CA MET A 100 -10.22 -16.11 18.99
C MET A 100 -8.73 -16.07 19.33
N THR A 101 -7.83 -16.01 18.33
CA THR A 101 -6.38 -15.93 18.60
C THR A 101 -6.01 -14.69 19.41
N ALA A 102 -6.50 -13.50 19.04
CA ALA A 102 -6.22 -12.27 19.79
C ALA A 102 -6.88 -12.27 21.17
N VAL A 103 -8.11 -12.80 21.25
CA VAL A 103 -8.83 -12.93 22.54
C VAL A 103 -8.03 -13.82 23.49
N ASN A 104 -7.53 -14.95 23.01
CA ASN A 104 -6.76 -15.90 23.80
C ASN A 104 -5.35 -15.38 24.17
N GLN A 105 -4.80 -14.47 23.37
CA GLN A 105 -3.56 -13.76 23.70
C GLN A 105 -3.75 -12.63 24.71
N GLY A 106 -5.00 -12.33 25.12
CA GLY A 106 -5.30 -11.36 26.17
C GLY A 106 -5.61 -9.95 25.67
N TYR A 107 -5.77 -9.74 24.37
CA TYR A 107 -6.21 -8.44 23.85
C TYR A 107 -7.66 -8.12 24.28
N ASN A 108 -7.92 -6.84 24.55
CA ASN A 108 -9.25 -6.40 24.98
C ASN A 108 -10.30 -6.59 23.88
N ARG A 109 -11.38 -7.33 24.20
CA ARG A 109 -12.44 -7.71 23.26
C ARG A 109 -13.13 -6.50 22.61
N THR A 110 -13.50 -5.50 23.40
CA THR A 110 -14.16 -4.28 22.91
C THR A 110 -13.22 -3.47 22.02
N ARG A 111 -11.94 -3.40 22.38
CA ARG A 111 -10.92 -2.74 21.55
C ARG A 111 -10.76 -3.43 20.20
N ILE A 112 -10.72 -4.77 20.17
CA ILE A 112 -10.72 -5.55 18.92
C ILE A 112 -11.94 -5.19 18.08
N ALA A 113 -13.15 -5.32 18.62
CA ALA A 113 -14.38 -5.04 17.88
C ALA A 113 -14.45 -3.60 17.35
N THR A 114 -14.01 -2.62 18.14
CA THR A 114 -14.01 -1.20 17.74
C THR A 114 -12.97 -0.93 16.65
N HIS A 115 -11.81 -1.58 16.73
CA HIS A 115 -10.79 -1.55 15.69
C HIS A 115 -11.30 -2.10 14.35
N GLU A 116 -11.97 -3.26 14.36
CA GLU A 116 -12.53 -3.86 13.14
C GLU A 116 -13.63 -3.00 12.50
N PHE A 117 -14.47 -2.34 13.29
CA PHE A 117 -15.39 -1.33 12.76
C PHE A 117 -14.65 -0.16 12.12
N GLY A 118 -13.52 0.27 12.69
CA GLY A 118 -12.67 1.33 12.13
C GLY A 118 -12.25 1.05 10.70
N HIS A 119 -11.90 -0.20 10.38
CA HIS A 119 -11.59 -0.63 9.01
C HIS A 119 -12.80 -0.52 8.08
N ILE A 120 -13.98 -0.98 8.50
CA ILE A 120 -15.20 -0.83 7.69
C ILE A 120 -15.55 0.64 7.45
N LEU A 121 -15.24 1.51 8.41
CA LEU A 121 -15.39 2.96 8.31
C LEU A 121 -14.26 3.63 7.51
N GLY A 122 -13.35 2.86 6.91
CA GLY A 122 -12.34 3.31 5.96
C GLY A 122 -11.02 3.76 6.59
N LEU A 123 -10.77 3.42 7.86
CA LEU A 123 -9.48 3.68 8.49
C LEU A 123 -8.49 2.54 8.23
N PRO A 124 -7.27 2.85 7.79
CA PRO A 124 -6.21 1.86 7.73
C PRO A 124 -5.67 1.57 9.14
N ASP A 125 -5.08 0.40 9.27
CA ASP A 125 -4.25 0.03 10.41
C ASP A 125 -3.04 0.99 10.49
N ARG A 126 -2.89 1.73 11.59
CA ARG A 126 -1.82 2.72 11.79
C ARG A 126 -0.60 2.15 12.50
N ARG A 127 -0.80 1.10 13.30
CA ARG A 127 0.23 0.33 14.00
C ARG A 127 1.29 1.16 14.74
N THR A 128 0.88 2.24 15.42
CA THR A 128 1.81 3.16 16.10
C THR A 128 2.35 2.60 17.42
N GLY A 129 1.82 1.47 17.89
CA GLY A 129 2.12 0.90 19.21
C GLY A 129 1.48 1.68 20.37
N LEU A 130 0.88 2.84 20.10
CA LEU A 130 0.28 3.69 21.10
C LEU A 130 -1.10 3.18 21.48
N CYS A 131 -1.36 3.11 22.80
CA CYS A 131 -2.68 2.74 23.29
C CYS A 131 -3.74 3.84 23.05
N SER A 132 -3.31 5.09 22.84
CA SER A 132 -4.19 6.21 22.47
C SER A 132 -4.73 6.13 21.05
N ASP A 133 -4.08 5.36 20.18
CA ASP A 133 -4.51 5.14 18.79
C ASP A 133 -5.26 3.82 18.70
N LEU A 134 -6.55 3.86 18.35
CA LEU A 134 -7.36 2.64 18.20
C LEU A 134 -6.83 1.80 17.04
N MET A 135 -6.45 2.46 15.94
CA MET A 135 -5.90 1.81 14.76
C MET A 135 -4.43 1.39 14.95
N SER A 136 -3.85 1.51 16.14
CA SER A 136 -2.64 0.74 16.47
C SER A 136 -2.87 -0.76 16.40
N GLY A 137 -4.11 -1.23 16.56
CA GLY A 137 -4.43 -2.65 16.50
C GLY A 137 -3.57 -3.46 17.47
N SER A 138 -3.06 -4.60 17.02
CA SER A 138 -2.19 -5.48 17.82
C SER A 138 -0.78 -4.96 18.04
N SER A 139 -0.37 -3.83 17.46
CA SER A 139 0.94 -3.22 17.78
C SER A 139 0.97 -2.59 19.18
N ALA A 140 -0.21 -2.20 19.70
CA ALA A 140 -0.32 -1.81 21.10
C ALA A 140 -0.25 -3.06 21.98
N PRO A 141 0.44 -3.03 23.13
CA PRO A 141 0.60 -4.19 23.99
C PRO A 141 -0.77 -4.72 24.46
N VAL A 142 -0.86 -6.00 24.82
CA VAL A 142 -2.09 -6.62 25.36
C VAL A 142 -2.62 -5.94 26.62
N SER A 143 -1.75 -5.22 27.36
CA SER A 143 -2.14 -4.37 28.48
C SER A 143 -2.96 -3.14 28.08
N CYS A 144 -2.97 -2.78 26.78
CA CYS A 144 -3.78 -1.69 26.25
C CYS A 144 -5.24 -2.09 26.12
N THR A 145 -6.10 -1.44 26.92
CA THR A 145 -7.54 -1.67 26.93
C THR A 145 -8.35 -0.51 26.34
N ASN A 146 -7.71 0.58 25.91
CA ASN A 146 -8.41 1.74 25.35
C ASN A 146 -9.05 1.40 24.00
N ALA A 147 -10.38 1.35 23.99
CA ALA A 147 -11.18 1.08 22.80
C ALA A 147 -11.63 2.36 22.05
N ASN A 148 -11.30 3.56 22.54
CA ASN A 148 -11.74 4.80 21.90
C ASN A 148 -10.80 5.20 20.75
N PRO A 149 -11.34 5.55 19.56
CA PRO A 149 -10.55 6.16 18.50
C PRO A 149 -10.02 7.53 18.91
N SER A 150 -8.81 7.85 18.47
CA SER A 150 -8.23 9.19 18.65
C SER A 150 -9.03 10.22 17.86
N ASP A 151 -8.87 11.51 18.20
CA ASP A 151 -9.59 12.59 17.50
C ASP A 151 -9.23 12.64 16.01
N ALA A 152 -8.00 12.25 15.64
CA ALA A 152 -7.56 12.14 14.26
C ALA A 152 -8.30 11.00 13.51
N GLU A 153 -8.47 9.85 14.15
CA GLU A 153 -9.19 8.70 13.60
C GLU A 153 -10.68 9.03 13.41
N ALA A 154 -11.31 9.63 14.41
CA ALA A 154 -12.70 10.08 14.34
C ALA A 154 -12.90 11.16 13.26
N SER A 155 -12.01 12.15 13.18
CA SER A 155 -12.07 13.21 12.17
C SER A 155 -11.95 12.64 10.75
N ARG A 156 -11.08 11.63 10.56
CA ARG A 156 -10.93 10.98 9.26
C ARG A 156 -12.20 10.23 8.84
N VAL A 157 -12.85 9.51 9.74
CA VAL A 157 -14.15 8.88 9.46
C VAL A 157 -15.19 9.93 9.08
N ASN A 158 -15.27 11.05 9.83
CA ASN A 158 -16.20 12.13 9.47
C ASN A 158 -15.95 12.66 8.06
N GLN A 159 -14.70 12.87 7.66
CA GLN A 159 -14.35 13.31 6.31
C GLN A 159 -14.77 12.30 5.24
N LEU A 160 -14.53 11.00 5.47
CA LEU A 160 -14.89 9.93 4.55
C LEU A 160 -16.40 9.86 4.30
N PHE A 161 -17.20 10.16 5.31
CA PHE A 161 -18.66 10.13 5.25
C PHE A 161 -19.32 11.50 4.98
N ALA A 162 -18.55 12.55 4.69
CA ALA A 162 -19.06 13.90 4.44
C ALA A 162 -19.48 14.18 2.97
N GLY A 163 -19.12 13.34 2.00
CA GLY A 163 -19.26 13.64 0.57
C GLY A 163 -20.37 12.87 -0.16
N SER A 164 -21.23 13.60 -0.87
CA SER A 164 -22.25 13.13 -1.83
C SER A 164 -21.69 12.98 -3.25
N ALA A 165 -21.25 11.77 -3.62
CA ALA A 165 -21.28 11.21 -5.00
C ALA A 165 -20.60 9.83 -5.04
N ALA A 166 -21.26 8.89 -5.73
CA ALA A 166 -20.80 7.63 -6.34
C ALA A 166 -19.61 6.88 -5.71
N ALA A 167 -19.90 5.64 -5.32
CA ALA A 167 -18.92 4.58 -5.08
C ALA A 167 -17.84 4.57 -6.16
N ALA A 168 -16.59 4.81 -5.74
CA ALA A 168 -15.45 4.23 -6.43
C ALA A 168 -15.27 2.83 -5.85
N ASP A 169 -15.29 1.83 -6.73
CA ASP A 169 -15.02 0.43 -6.41
C ASP A 169 -13.75 0.30 -5.55
N VAL A 170 -13.90 -0.18 -4.32
CA VAL A 170 -12.80 -0.70 -3.52
C VAL A 170 -13.12 -2.16 -3.21
N ALA A 171 -13.05 -3.00 -4.24
CA ALA A 171 -12.90 -4.42 -4.04
C ALA A 171 -11.46 -4.69 -3.58
N GLY A 172 -11.27 -4.99 -2.30
CA GLY A 172 -9.98 -5.38 -1.74
C GLY A 172 -10.17 -6.16 -0.45
N THR A 173 -9.83 -7.45 -0.48
CA THR A 173 -9.75 -8.31 0.71
C THR A 173 -8.56 -7.89 1.57
N TYR A 174 -8.79 -7.54 2.84
CA TYR A 174 -7.72 -7.23 3.80
C TYR A 174 -7.62 -8.37 4.82
N GLU A 175 -6.57 -9.18 4.69
CA GLU A 175 -6.09 -10.10 5.73
C GLU A 175 -4.96 -9.43 6.53
N GLU A 176 -5.03 -9.60 7.85
CA GLU A 176 -3.93 -9.83 8.81
C GLU A 176 -2.53 -9.30 8.44
N VAL A 177 -2.10 -8.15 8.98
CA VAL A 177 -0.70 -7.70 8.80
C VAL A 177 0.21 -8.45 9.77
N THR A 178 0.92 -9.44 9.25
CA THR A 178 2.33 -9.64 9.59
C THR A 178 3.14 -8.86 8.56
N PRO A 179 4.17 -8.08 8.96
CA PRO A 179 4.72 -7.07 8.05
C PRO A 179 5.80 -7.68 7.18
N PHE A 180 5.64 -7.77 5.85
CA PHE A 180 6.80 -7.89 4.97
C PHE A 180 6.79 -6.98 3.67
N VAL A 181 7.92 -6.57 3.04
CA VAL A 181 8.19 -5.24 2.39
C VAL A 181 7.85 -4.06 3.33
N VAL A 182 8.72 -3.05 3.47
CA VAL A 182 8.45 -1.99 4.46
C VAL A 182 7.18 -1.22 4.07
N GLY A 183 6.14 -1.30 4.90
CA GLY A 183 4.82 -0.75 4.63
C GLY A 183 3.99 -1.51 3.57
N GLY A 184 4.46 -2.69 3.14
CA GLY A 184 3.77 -3.59 2.22
C GLY A 184 2.89 -4.63 2.92
N ARG A 185 2.37 -5.58 2.14
CA ARG A 185 1.51 -6.70 2.58
C ARG A 185 1.94 -8.02 1.94
N PRO A 186 1.57 -9.19 2.50
CA PRO A 186 1.82 -10.46 1.82
C PRO A 186 1.27 -10.42 0.39
N ALA A 187 1.98 -11.06 -0.54
CA ALA A 187 1.52 -11.18 -1.92
C ALA A 187 0.08 -11.75 -1.94
N THR A 188 -0.85 -11.00 -2.53
CA THR A 188 -2.28 -11.33 -2.52
C THR A 188 -2.67 -12.27 -3.65
N GLU A 189 -1.76 -12.47 -4.61
CA GLU A 189 -1.88 -13.38 -5.72
C GLU A 189 -0.55 -14.11 -5.94
N ASN A 190 -0.57 -15.23 -6.65
CA ASN A 190 0.67 -15.84 -7.10
C ASN A 190 1.21 -15.09 -8.32
N TYR A 191 2.50 -14.81 -8.32
CA TYR A 191 3.22 -14.20 -9.43
C TYR A 191 4.13 -15.26 -10.07
N PRO A 192 3.74 -15.89 -11.19
CA PRO A 192 4.44 -17.06 -11.74
C PRO A 192 5.87 -16.76 -12.18
N TRP A 193 6.22 -15.49 -12.33
CA TRP A 193 7.56 -15.04 -12.66
C TRP A 193 8.45 -14.76 -11.45
N MET A 194 7.98 -14.91 -10.21
CA MET A 194 8.81 -14.66 -9.04
C MET A 194 9.94 -15.69 -8.90
N VAL A 195 11.13 -15.20 -8.59
CA VAL A 195 12.33 -16.04 -8.42
C VAL A 195 13.07 -15.67 -7.15
N TYR A 196 13.30 -16.65 -6.28
CA TYR A 196 14.18 -16.47 -5.13
C TYR A 196 15.62 -16.85 -5.51
N THR A 197 16.57 -15.92 -5.31
CA THR A 197 17.96 -16.05 -5.78
C THR A 197 18.97 -16.03 -4.63
N SER A 198 18.65 -16.71 -3.53
CA SER A 198 19.51 -16.83 -2.34
C SER A 198 19.79 -15.49 -1.63
N GLY A 199 18.80 -14.99 -0.90
CA GLY A 199 18.89 -13.72 -0.16
C GLY A 199 18.64 -12.47 -1.02
N CYS A 200 18.35 -12.67 -2.31
CA CYS A 200 17.87 -11.65 -3.25
C CYS A 200 16.58 -12.13 -3.93
N THR A 201 15.96 -11.21 -4.65
CA THR A 201 14.78 -11.45 -5.48
C THR A 201 15.16 -11.36 -6.97
N GLY A 202 14.42 -12.04 -7.82
CA GLY A 202 14.57 -11.99 -9.26
C GLY A 202 13.25 -12.25 -9.97
N THR A 203 13.28 -12.12 -11.29
CA THR A 203 12.09 -12.28 -12.14
C THR A 203 12.39 -13.15 -13.35
N LEU A 204 11.54 -14.15 -13.62
CA LEU A 204 11.58 -14.94 -14.84
C LEU A 204 11.12 -14.08 -16.02
N ILE A 205 11.98 -13.90 -17.03
CA ILE A 205 11.71 -13.08 -18.23
C ILE A 205 11.66 -13.90 -19.53
N LYS A 206 12.11 -15.16 -19.46
CA LYS A 206 11.93 -16.20 -20.47
C LYS A 206 11.91 -17.55 -19.76
N ALA A 207 11.40 -18.60 -20.40
CA ALA A 207 11.26 -19.93 -19.80
C ALA A 207 12.53 -20.47 -19.10
N ASN A 208 13.72 -20.04 -19.51
CA ASN A 208 15.00 -20.38 -18.88
C ASN A 208 15.89 -19.17 -18.58
N TRP A 209 15.34 -17.96 -18.45
CA TRP A 209 16.12 -16.76 -18.10
C TRP A 209 15.47 -15.94 -17.00
N VAL A 210 16.29 -15.57 -16.02
CA VAL A 210 15.95 -14.74 -14.88
C VAL A 210 16.71 -13.43 -14.95
N VAL A 211 16.04 -12.32 -14.63
CA VAL A 211 16.69 -11.03 -14.33
C VAL A 211 16.73 -10.81 -12.82
N THR A 212 17.84 -10.25 -12.33
CA THR A 212 18.06 -9.83 -10.94
C THR A 212 19.04 -8.65 -10.92
N ALA A 213 19.50 -8.22 -9.74
CA ALA A 213 20.50 -7.18 -9.62
C ALA A 213 21.92 -7.74 -9.82
N LYS A 214 22.83 -6.91 -10.33
CA LYS A 214 24.23 -7.30 -10.55
C LYS A 214 24.96 -7.55 -9.23
N HIS A 215 24.67 -6.76 -8.20
CA HIS A 215 25.29 -6.93 -6.88
C HIS A 215 24.80 -8.17 -6.11
N CYS A 216 23.71 -8.82 -6.54
CA CYS A 216 23.26 -10.06 -5.92
C CYS A 216 24.24 -11.20 -6.20
N PRO A 217 24.32 -12.23 -5.32
CA PRO A 217 25.11 -13.42 -5.59
C PRO A 217 24.59 -14.17 -6.83
N THR A 218 25.41 -15.05 -7.38
CA THR A 218 24.99 -16.02 -8.40
C THR A 218 24.93 -17.39 -7.72
N PRO A 219 23.75 -17.84 -7.23
CA PRO A 219 23.65 -19.13 -6.56
C PRO A 219 23.75 -20.29 -7.56
N SER A 220 24.05 -21.49 -7.07
CA SER A 220 24.05 -22.72 -7.89
C SER A 220 22.66 -23.07 -8.42
N SER A 221 21.60 -22.69 -7.70
CA SER A 221 20.21 -22.88 -8.12
C SER A 221 19.30 -21.75 -7.62
N VAL A 222 18.14 -21.62 -8.25
CA VAL A 222 17.09 -20.66 -7.89
C VAL A 222 15.74 -21.36 -7.81
N ARG A 223 14.82 -20.84 -7.00
CA ARG A 223 13.41 -21.30 -6.97
C ARG A 223 12.56 -20.35 -7.81
N VAL A 224 11.85 -20.88 -8.80
CA VAL A 224 11.03 -20.12 -9.75
C VAL A 224 9.55 -20.48 -9.58
N GLY A 225 8.65 -19.52 -9.74
CA GLY A 225 7.22 -19.77 -9.89
C GLY A 225 6.40 -19.83 -8.60
N SER A 226 6.98 -19.38 -7.49
CA SER A 226 6.33 -19.36 -6.19
C SER A 226 6.62 -18.04 -5.48
N VAL A 227 5.59 -17.48 -4.85
CA VAL A 227 5.75 -16.40 -3.86
C VAL A 227 6.27 -16.95 -2.53
N ASN A 228 6.27 -18.26 -2.29
CA ASN A 228 6.90 -18.86 -1.12
C ASN A 228 8.35 -19.25 -1.44
N ARG A 229 9.34 -18.67 -0.73
CA ARG A 229 10.76 -18.94 -1.03
C ARG A 229 11.25 -20.31 -0.57
N THR A 230 10.52 -21.00 0.32
CA THR A 230 10.91 -22.31 0.87
C THR A 230 10.10 -23.47 0.29
N SER A 231 8.96 -23.22 -0.34
CA SER A 231 8.06 -24.26 -0.89
C SER A 231 7.36 -23.84 -2.18
N GLY A 232 6.78 -24.80 -2.90
CA GLY A 232 6.18 -24.58 -4.21
C GLY A 232 7.21 -24.21 -5.29
N GLY A 233 6.75 -23.96 -6.51
CA GLY A 233 7.65 -23.61 -7.60
C GLY A 233 8.60 -24.75 -8.02
N THR A 234 9.63 -24.42 -8.78
CA THR A 234 10.65 -25.38 -9.24
C THR A 234 12.04 -24.85 -8.90
N VAL A 235 12.88 -25.70 -8.30
CA VAL A 235 14.29 -25.40 -8.07
C VAL A 235 15.08 -25.82 -9.31
N VAL A 236 15.77 -24.86 -9.94
CA VAL A 236 16.51 -25.09 -11.19
C VAL A 236 17.92 -24.55 -11.05
N ARG A 237 18.89 -25.30 -11.56
CA ARG A 237 20.32 -24.94 -11.56
C ARG A 237 20.57 -23.72 -12.45
N VAL A 238 21.42 -22.82 -12.01
CA VAL A 238 21.95 -21.71 -12.81
C VAL A 238 23.19 -22.19 -13.55
N ILE A 239 23.22 -22.02 -14.87
CA ILE A 239 24.34 -22.46 -15.73
C ILE A 239 25.21 -21.30 -16.19
N ARG A 240 24.68 -20.08 -16.20
CA ARG A 240 25.36 -18.89 -16.71
C ARG A 240 24.79 -17.65 -16.05
N ALA A 241 25.65 -16.66 -15.81
CA ALA A 241 25.23 -15.32 -15.44
C ALA A 241 25.89 -14.29 -16.34
N VAL A 242 25.17 -13.23 -16.69
CA VAL A 242 25.64 -12.13 -17.56
C VAL A 242 25.29 -10.81 -16.91
N ASN A 243 26.30 -10.04 -16.57
CA ASN A 243 26.11 -8.71 -15.99
C ASN A 243 25.86 -7.68 -17.09
N ASN A 244 24.92 -6.77 -16.85
CA ASN A 244 24.80 -5.57 -17.67
C ASN A 244 26.06 -4.71 -17.48
N PRO A 245 26.63 -4.14 -18.56
CA PRO A 245 27.85 -3.35 -18.47
C PRO A 245 27.63 -1.97 -17.83
N THR A 246 26.40 -1.44 -17.85
CA THR A 246 26.10 -0.05 -17.52
C THR A 246 25.37 0.11 -16.19
N ILE A 247 24.36 -0.73 -15.93
CA ILE A 247 23.51 -0.63 -14.74
C ILE A 247 23.55 -1.89 -13.87
N ASP A 248 23.01 -1.79 -12.67
CA ASP A 248 22.96 -2.86 -11.66
C ASP A 248 21.92 -3.95 -11.99
N VAL A 249 22.06 -4.56 -13.17
CA VAL A 249 21.19 -5.62 -13.68
C VAL A 249 22.04 -6.82 -14.10
N LYS A 250 21.56 -8.03 -13.81
CA LYS A 250 22.19 -9.29 -14.19
C LYS A 250 21.15 -10.26 -14.70
N LEU A 251 21.51 -11.00 -15.73
CA LEU A 251 20.73 -12.12 -16.26
C LEU A 251 21.34 -13.43 -15.79
N MET A 252 20.50 -14.41 -15.48
CA MET A 252 20.90 -15.77 -15.15
C MET A 252 20.16 -16.75 -16.06
N GLN A 253 20.92 -17.62 -16.73
CA GLN A 253 20.38 -18.69 -17.55
C GLN A 253 20.21 -19.95 -16.70
N LEU A 254 19.04 -20.56 -16.80
CA LEU A 254 18.67 -21.78 -16.11
C LEU A 254 19.05 -23.00 -16.96
N ALA A 255 19.40 -24.10 -16.28
CA ALA A 255 19.79 -25.36 -16.93
C ALA A 255 18.65 -26.00 -17.73
N SER A 256 17.40 -25.71 -17.38
CA SER A 256 16.21 -26.18 -18.07
C SER A 256 15.15 -25.09 -18.10
N SER A 257 14.27 -25.16 -19.10
CA SER A 257 13.06 -24.34 -19.15
C SER A 257 12.08 -24.76 -18.07
N VAL A 258 11.42 -23.78 -17.44
CA VAL A 258 10.29 -23.99 -16.52
C VAL A 258 8.97 -23.74 -17.24
N SER A 259 7.87 -24.26 -16.67
CA SER A 259 6.51 -24.12 -17.20
C SER A 259 5.78 -22.85 -16.76
N TYR A 260 6.39 -22.03 -15.90
CA TYR A 260 5.77 -20.79 -15.40
C TYR A 260 5.78 -19.68 -16.45
N ALA A 261 4.70 -18.90 -16.49
CA ALA A 261 4.61 -17.73 -17.36
C ALA A 261 5.68 -16.69 -16.98
N PRO A 262 6.58 -16.30 -17.90
CA PRO A 262 7.53 -15.23 -17.64
C PRO A 262 6.83 -13.86 -17.61
N ALA A 263 7.41 -12.91 -16.87
CA ALA A 263 6.98 -11.52 -16.93
C ALA A 263 7.39 -10.92 -18.28
N SER A 264 6.44 -10.32 -18.97
CA SER A 264 6.76 -9.54 -20.16
C SER A 264 7.35 -8.19 -19.76
N ILE A 265 8.41 -7.80 -20.45
CA ILE A 265 8.95 -6.43 -20.35
C ILE A 265 8.21 -5.61 -21.41
N PRO A 266 7.74 -4.38 -21.15
CA PRO A 266 7.16 -3.51 -22.17
C PRO A 266 8.24 -2.73 -22.93
N THR A 267 7.84 -1.85 -23.85
CA THR A 267 8.75 -0.94 -24.56
C THR A 267 9.06 0.35 -23.78
N THR A 268 8.23 0.69 -22.79
CA THR A 268 8.40 1.88 -21.93
C THR A 268 8.12 1.54 -20.47
N SER A 269 8.83 2.18 -19.53
CA SER A 269 8.60 2.02 -18.08
C SER A 269 7.39 2.81 -17.59
N GLY A 270 7.15 4.00 -18.15
CA GLY A 270 6.00 4.86 -17.85
C GLY A 270 6.43 6.26 -17.47
N ALA A 271 5.51 7.21 -17.49
CA ALA A 271 5.79 8.57 -17.04
C ALA A 271 5.81 8.65 -15.50
N VAL A 272 6.33 9.75 -14.96
CA VAL A 272 6.14 10.11 -13.55
C VAL A 272 4.65 10.04 -13.19
N GLY A 273 4.34 9.47 -12.03
CA GLY A 273 2.98 9.21 -11.57
C GLY A 273 2.40 7.87 -12.01
N THR A 274 3.07 7.13 -12.90
CA THR A 274 2.63 5.76 -13.27
C THR A 274 2.53 4.90 -12.01
N ALA A 275 1.35 4.32 -11.77
CA ALA A 275 1.12 3.39 -10.68
C ALA A 275 1.89 2.08 -10.94
N THR A 276 2.58 1.60 -9.91
CA THR A 276 3.44 0.41 -9.98
C THR A 276 3.30 -0.41 -8.70
N ARG A 277 3.77 -1.65 -8.75
CA ARG A 277 3.88 -2.52 -7.59
C ARG A 277 5.29 -3.08 -7.52
N ILE A 278 5.87 -3.10 -6.33
CA ILE A 278 7.16 -3.76 -6.07
C ILE A 278 6.88 -5.04 -5.27
N ILE A 279 7.65 -6.10 -5.56
CA ILE A 279 7.42 -7.41 -4.94
C ILE A 279 8.77 -8.04 -4.55
N GLY A 280 8.87 -8.62 -3.36
CA GLY A 280 10.12 -9.26 -2.94
C GLY A 280 10.08 -9.94 -1.57
N TRP A 281 11.22 -10.55 -1.21
CA TRP A 281 11.44 -11.20 0.09
C TRP A 281 12.42 -10.41 0.97
N GLY A 282 12.54 -9.10 0.77
CA GLY A 282 13.36 -8.26 1.62
C GLY A 282 12.84 -8.15 3.06
N GLN A 283 13.69 -7.65 3.95
CA GLN A 283 13.34 -7.27 5.33
C GLN A 283 12.47 -6.01 5.38
N THR A 284 11.75 -5.85 6.48
CA THR A 284 10.40 -5.22 6.38
C THR A 284 10.05 -4.32 7.52
N CYS A 285 10.94 -4.34 8.48
CA CYS A 285 11.29 -3.20 9.27
C CYS A 285 12.40 -2.42 8.54
N ALA A 286 12.40 -1.11 8.77
CA ALA A 286 13.27 -0.16 8.10
C ALA A 286 14.77 -0.30 8.47
N PRO A 287 15.16 -0.53 9.74
CA PRO A 287 16.57 -0.65 10.08
C PRO A 287 17.22 -1.90 9.47
N ARG A 288 18.50 -1.82 9.11
CA ARG A 288 19.22 -3.00 8.60
C ARG A 288 19.27 -4.12 9.66
N GLY A 289 18.95 -5.35 9.28
CA GLY A 289 19.08 -6.54 10.12
C GLY A 289 18.04 -6.65 11.25
N CYS A 290 16.99 -5.83 11.23
CA CYS A 290 15.97 -5.78 12.28
C CYS A 290 15.05 -7.00 12.34
N GLY A 291 15.09 -7.90 11.34
CA GLY A 291 14.21 -9.05 11.28
C GLY A 291 14.62 -10.03 10.19
N SER A 292 14.00 -11.21 10.21
CA SER A 292 14.19 -12.23 9.19
C SER A 292 13.41 -11.87 7.92
N ALA A 293 13.96 -12.27 6.76
CA ALA A 293 13.26 -12.19 5.49
C ALA A 293 11.99 -13.08 5.52
N PRO A 294 10.84 -12.59 5.02
CA PRO A 294 9.61 -13.37 5.01
C PRO A 294 9.75 -14.67 4.24
N THR A 295 8.94 -15.67 4.60
CA THR A 295 8.79 -16.88 3.79
C THR A 295 7.94 -16.62 2.54
N VAL A 296 6.88 -15.81 2.65
CA VAL A 296 6.01 -15.42 1.52
C VAL A 296 6.43 -14.04 1.02
N ALA A 297 6.55 -13.86 -0.29
CA ALA A 297 6.90 -12.58 -0.89
C ALA A 297 5.85 -11.54 -0.52
N HIS A 298 6.26 -10.29 -0.41
CA HIS A 298 5.35 -9.21 -0.11
C HIS A 298 5.33 -8.20 -1.24
N GLU A 299 4.23 -7.48 -1.32
CA GLU A 299 3.92 -6.51 -2.34
C GLU A 299 3.65 -5.13 -1.72
N LEU A 300 4.07 -4.08 -2.43
CA LEU A 300 3.76 -2.70 -2.09
C LEU A 300 3.34 -1.95 -3.37
N ASP A 301 2.14 -1.38 -3.33
CA ASP A 301 1.66 -0.45 -4.34
C ASP A 301 2.35 0.91 -4.16
N THR A 302 2.90 1.44 -5.24
CA THR A 302 3.72 2.65 -5.28
C THR A 302 3.62 3.31 -6.67
N SER A 303 4.52 4.23 -7.00
CA SER A 303 4.54 4.91 -8.30
C SER A 303 5.95 5.31 -8.74
N ILE A 304 6.09 5.56 -10.04
CA ILE A 304 7.28 6.23 -10.58
C ILE A 304 7.23 7.70 -10.15
N VAL A 305 8.36 8.24 -9.70
CA VAL A 305 8.51 9.64 -9.33
C VAL A 305 9.66 10.28 -10.10
N SER A 306 9.74 11.61 -10.08
CA SER A 306 10.83 12.35 -10.74
C SER A 306 12.21 11.84 -10.31
N ASP A 307 13.11 11.67 -11.27
CA ASP A 307 14.51 11.31 -11.05
C ASP A 307 15.19 12.22 -10.03
N THR A 308 14.83 13.50 -10.01
CA THR A 308 15.36 14.49 -9.06
C THR A 308 15.12 14.14 -7.59
N ARG A 309 14.20 13.21 -7.29
CA ARG A 309 13.98 12.69 -5.93
C ARG A 309 14.96 11.59 -5.51
N CYS A 310 15.72 11.05 -6.45
CA CYS A 310 16.74 10.03 -6.21
C CYS A 310 18.13 10.61 -6.40
N LEU A 311 18.95 10.54 -5.35
CA LEU A 311 20.35 10.95 -5.37
C LEU A 311 21.19 10.02 -6.26
N GLY A 312 21.97 10.58 -7.16
CA GLY A 312 22.90 9.85 -8.01
C GLY A 312 22.23 8.88 -9.00
N ILE A 313 20.97 9.16 -9.37
CA ILE A 313 20.26 8.37 -10.38
C ILE A 313 20.78 8.69 -11.79
N ASN A 314 20.89 7.66 -12.61
CA ASN A 314 21.04 7.78 -14.05
C ASN A 314 19.66 7.62 -14.72
N GLY A 315 18.92 8.72 -14.83
CA GLY A 315 17.54 8.72 -15.35
C GLY A 315 17.36 8.17 -16.77
N ARG A 316 18.45 7.96 -17.51
CA ARG A 316 18.40 7.27 -18.82
C ARG A 316 18.16 5.76 -18.69
N TYR A 317 18.65 5.15 -17.61
CA TYR A 317 18.67 3.70 -17.43
C TYR A 317 18.11 3.24 -16.09
N GLU A 318 17.59 4.15 -15.27
CA GLU A 318 17.12 3.89 -13.92
C GLU A 318 15.79 4.60 -13.66
N ILE A 319 14.97 4.00 -12.79
CA ILE A 319 13.67 4.49 -12.36
C ILE A 319 13.77 4.92 -10.90
N CYS A 320 13.30 6.13 -10.58
CA CYS A 320 13.06 6.54 -9.21
C CYS A 320 11.65 6.12 -8.76
N THR A 321 11.57 5.30 -7.71
CA THR A 321 10.33 4.70 -7.21
C THR A 321 9.94 5.33 -5.88
N ASN A 322 8.67 5.71 -5.76
CA ASN A 322 8.16 6.47 -4.64
C ASN A 322 8.35 5.75 -3.30
N ASN A 323 8.64 6.55 -2.29
CA ASN A 323 8.51 6.21 -0.88
C ASN A 323 7.18 6.75 -0.38
N THR A 324 6.13 5.96 -0.56
CA THR A 324 4.75 6.37 -0.26
C THR A 324 4.64 6.72 1.22
N ASN A 325 4.04 7.88 1.52
CA ASN A 325 3.86 8.43 2.87
C ASN A 325 5.13 8.63 3.70
N GLY A 326 6.32 8.57 3.10
CA GLY A 326 7.58 8.78 3.82
C GLY A 326 8.07 7.59 4.64
N ASN A 327 7.42 6.42 4.55
CA ASN A 327 7.66 5.30 5.47
C ASN A 327 7.56 3.90 4.83
N SER A 328 7.53 3.81 3.50
CA SER A 328 7.40 2.52 2.79
C SER A 328 8.37 2.37 1.62
N GLY A 329 8.80 1.16 1.30
CA GLY A 329 9.70 0.92 0.16
C GLY A 329 10.43 -0.41 0.22
N ALA A 330 11.26 -0.63 -0.80
CA ALA A 330 12.15 -1.78 -0.87
C ALA A 330 13.23 -1.73 0.21
N CYS A 331 13.75 -2.90 0.56
CA CYS A 331 14.80 -3.04 1.55
C CYS A 331 15.73 -4.22 1.25
N TYR A 332 16.65 -4.52 2.17
CA TYR A 332 17.63 -5.58 2.00
C TYR A 332 16.96 -6.93 1.72
N GLY A 333 17.32 -7.54 0.58
CA GLY A 333 16.74 -8.78 0.08
C GLY A 333 15.70 -8.61 -1.04
N ASP A 334 15.17 -7.39 -1.23
CA ASP A 334 14.33 -7.04 -2.39
C ASP A 334 15.17 -6.78 -3.65
N SER A 335 16.49 -6.63 -3.51
CA SER A 335 17.44 -6.45 -4.60
C SER A 335 17.20 -7.44 -5.74
N GLY A 336 17.13 -6.91 -6.96
CA GLY A 336 16.80 -7.63 -8.19
C GLY A 336 15.32 -7.94 -8.40
N GLY A 337 14.49 -7.68 -7.39
CA GLY A 337 13.06 -7.95 -7.42
C GLY A 337 12.28 -7.06 -8.38
N PRO A 338 11.09 -7.52 -8.82
CA PRO A 338 10.31 -6.81 -9.82
C PRO A 338 9.70 -5.51 -9.30
N GLN A 339 9.79 -4.48 -10.13
CA GLN A 339 8.79 -3.41 -10.19
C GLN A 339 7.93 -3.63 -11.43
N VAL A 340 6.62 -3.77 -11.23
CA VAL A 340 5.64 -4.03 -12.29
C VAL A 340 4.64 -2.89 -12.43
N ARG A 341 4.08 -2.72 -13.63
CA ARG A 341 2.91 -1.87 -13.88
C ARG A 341 1.82 -2.65 -14.58
N ARG A 342 0.56 -2.20 -14.48
CA ARG A 342 -0.53 -2.76 -15.29
C ARG A 342 -0.61 -2.10 -16.66
N ILE A 343 -0.68 -2.89 -17.72
CA ILE A 343 -1.06 -2.47 -19.08
C ILE A 343 -2.19 -3.40 -19.50
N ASN A 344 -3.33 -2.84 -19.90
CA ASN A 344 -4.52 -3.62 -20.28
C ASN A 344 -4.91 -4.70 -19.24
N GLY A 345 -4.77 -4.36 -17.95
CA GLY A 345 -5.07 -5.25 -16.82
C GLY A 345 -4.01 -6.29 -16.49
N VAL A 346 -2.95 -6.43 -17.28
CA VAL A 346 -1.88 -7.43 -17.10
C VAL A 346 -0.63 -6.81 -16.49
N TRP A 347 0.09 -7.55 -15.65
CA TRP A 347 1.36 -7.09 -15.07
C TRP A 347 2.52 -7.19 -16.07
N HIS A 348 3.26 -6.08 -16.21
CA HIS A 348 4.46 -5.99 -17.02
C HIS A 348 5.64 -5.53 -16.17
N LEU A 349 6.80 -6.17 -16.35
CA LEU A 349 8.03 -5.88 -15.62
C LEU A 349 8.73 -4.66 -16.20
N ILE A 350 8.83 -3.59 -15.41
CA ILE A 350 9.49 -2.35 -15.83
C ILE A 350 10.84 -2.12 -15.13
N GLY A 351 11.03 -2.66 -13.93
CA GLY A 351 12.22 -2.38 -13.14
C GLY A 351 12.74 -3.58 -12.36
N ALA A 352 14.03 -3.55 -12.04
CA ALA A 352 14.68 -4.46 -11.09
C ALA A 352 15.29 -3.66 -9.92
N THR A 353 14.93 -3.99 -8.68
CA THR A 353 15.37 -3.25 -7.47
C THR A 353 16.90 -3.17 -7.40
N SER A 354 17.48 -1.98 -7.23
CA SER A 354 18.94 -1.80 -7.11
C SER A 354 19.34 -1.32 -5.72
N ARG A 355 18.95 -0.09 -5.34
CA ARG A 355 19.47 0.58 -4.15
C ARG A 355 18.52 1.65 -3.60
N ALA A 356 18.81 2.12 -2.39
CA ALA A 356 18.14 3.30 -1.83
C ALA A 356 18.47 4.56 -2.66
N GLY A 357 17.48 5.41 -2.88
CA GLY A 357 17.60 6.67 -3.63
C GLY A 357 18.03 7.85 -2.77
N ASN A 358 18.29 7.66 -1.48
CA ASN A 358 18.72 8.73 -0.57
C ASN A 358 20.04 8.42 0.16
N ASN A 359 20.74 7.35 -0.26
CA ASN A 359 21.97 6.84 0.39
C ASN A 359 21.83 6.50 1.88
N ASN A 360 20.61 6.30 2.39
CA ASN A 360 20.38 5.90 3.77
C ASN A 360 20.42 4.36 3.90
N SER A 361 21.08 3.86 4.94
CA SER A 361 21.08 2.44 5.29
C SER A 361 19.78 1.99 5.95
N THR A 362 18.97 2.92 6.44
CA THR A 362 17.61 2.67 6.91
C THR A 362 16.67 2.77 5.72
N CYS A 363 16.05 1.63 5.39
CA CYS A 363 15.11 1.51 4.28
C CYS A 363 13.89 2.40 4.51
N ALA A 364 13.13 2.65 3.44
CA ALA A 364 11.85 3.35 3.50
C ALA A 364 11.89 4.77 4.11
N THR A 365 13.08 5.39 4.17
CA THR A 365 13.28 6.80 4.57
C THR A 365 13.35 7.74 3.36
N GLY A 366 13.22 7.20 2.15
CA GLY A 366 13.25 7.91 0.90
C GLY A 366 13.02 6.99 -0.28
N PRO A 367 12.91 7.53 -1.51
CA PRO A 367 12.69 6.77 -2.74
C PRO A 367 13.72 5.66 -2.95
N SER A 368 13.41 4.73 -3.83
CA SER A 368 14.31 3.62 -4.21
C SER A 368 14.62 3.68 -5.70
N ILE A 369 15.84 3.30 -6.09
CA ILE A 369 16.31 3.27 -7.48
C ILE A 369 16.21 1.84 -8.01
N TYR A 370 15.62 1.70 -9.19
CA TYR A 370 15.47 0.46 -9.94
C TYR A 370 16.18 0.58 -11.28
N GLY A 371 16.75 -0.51 -11.81
CA GLY A 371 17.22 -0.53 -13.20
C GLY A 371 16.04 -0.56 -14.17
N ASP A 372 15.96 0.38 -15.11
CA ASP A 372 14.89 0.48 -16.11
C ASP A 372 15.07 -0.61 -17.18
N LEU A 373 14.29 -1.70 -17.09
CA LEU A 373 14.42 -2.82 -18.02
C LEU A 373 13.98 -2.50 -19.45
N PRO A 374 12.90 -1.72 -19.69
CA PRO A 374 12.59 -1.19 -21.02
C PRO A 374 13.76 -0.45 -21.68
N SER A 375 14.51 0.37 -20.93
CA SER A 375 15.66 1.13 -21.47
C SER A 375 16.81 0.25 -21.97
N ILE A 376 16.98 -0.94 -21.39
CA ILE A 376 18.00 -1.93 -21.77
C ILE A 376 17.42 -3.14 -22.51
N ARG A 377 16.18 -3.05 -22.99
CA ARG A 377 15.46 -4.17 -23.64
C ARG A 377 16.25 -4.77 -24.81
N THR A 378 16.93 -3.95 -25.60
CA THR A 378 17.78 -4.40 -26.71
C THR A 378 18.92 -5.28 -26.23
N TRP A 379 19.58 -4.90 -25.13
CA TRP A 379 20.63 -5.71 -24.51
C TRP A 379 20.05 -7.02 -23.95
N ILE A 380 18.90 -6.97 -23.28
CA ILE A 380 18.24 -8.19 -22.77
C ILE A 380 17.94 -9.15 -23.92
N ASN A 381 17.35 -8.65 -25.01
CA ASN A 381 17.02 -9.43 -26.19
C ASN A 381 18.26 -10.12 -26.81
N SER A 382 19.40 -9.42 -26.88
CA SER A 382 20.63 -9.99 -27.43
C SER A 382 21.22 -11.10 -26.57
N GLN A 383 20.99 -11.08 -25.25
CA GLN A 383 21.45 -12.14 -24.35
C GLN A 383 20.53 -13.36 -24.36
N VAL A 384 19.20 -13.14 -24.39
CA VAL A 384 18.22 -14.23 -24.21
C VAL A 384 17.73 -14.86 -25.51
N GLY A 385 18.16 -14.34 -26.67
CA GLY A 385 17.70 -14.79 -27.99
C GLY A 385 16.24 -14.42 -28.23
N GLY A 386 15.86 -13.18 -27.91
CA GLY A 386 14.50 -12.66 -28.04
C GLY A 386 13.60 -12.91 -26.82
N LEU A 387 13.01 -11.84 -26.30
CA LEU A 387 11.96 -11.84 -25.28
C LEU A 387 10.61 -12.29 -25.88
N PRO A 388 9.67 -12.78 -25.04
CA PRO A 388 8.28 -12.93 -25.44
C PRO A 388 7.73 -11.62 -26.02
N ALA A 389 6.84 -11.71 -27.01
CA ALA A 389 6.16 -10.54 -27.55
C ALA A 389 5.52 -9.75 -26.40
N ALA A 390 5.74 -8.43 -26.36
CA ALA A 390 5.03 -7.60 -25.40
C ALA A 390 3.55 -7.62 -25.80
N ALA A 391 2.67 -8.05 -24.90
CA ALA A 391 1.25 -7.82 -25.10
C ALA A 391 1.05 -6.30 -25.18
N VAL A 392 0.52 -5.84 -26.32
CA VAL A 392 0.26 -4.43 -26.60
C VAL A 392 -0.99 -3.97 -25.84
#